data_AF-A0A392T721-F1
#
_entry.id   AF-A0A392T721-F1
#
_cell.length_a   1.000
_cell.length_b   1.000
_cell.length_c   1.000
_cell.angle_alpha   90.00
_cell.angle_beta   90.00
_cell.angle_gamma   90.00
#
_symmetry.space_group_name_H-M   'P 1'
#
loop_
_entity.id
_entity.type
_entity.pdbx_description
1 polymer ?
#
loop_
_entity_poly.entity_id
_entity_poly.type
_entity_poly.pdbx_seq_one_letter_code
_entity_poly.pdbx_strand_id
1 'polypeptide(L)' 'AKLISVQGSWDNWNSRTPLQRSGKDFAIMKVLPSGVYQYRFIVDGRFSYDPELPWSKDE' A
#
# COMPACT_ATOMS: atom_id res chain seq x y z
N ALA A 1 -11.51 -14.52 -3.47
CA ALA A 1 -11.13 -13.23 -4.10
C ALA A 1 -9.95 -12.67 -3.32
N LYS A 2 -8.89 -12.19 -3.98
CA LYS A 2 -7.70 -11.66 -3.29
C LYS A 2 -8.04 -10.28 -2.73
N LEU A 3 -7.90 -10.09 -1.43
CA LEU A 3 -8.13 -8.82 -0.75
C LEU A 3 -6.80 -8.09 -0.64
N ILE A 4 -6.63 -7.02 -1.42
CA ILE A 4 -5.41 -6.22 -1.43
C ILE A 4 -5.75 -4.82 -0.90
N SER A 5 -5.01 -4.37 0.10
CA SER A 5 -5.11 -3.02 0.64
C SER A 5 -3.74 -2.39 0.82
N VAL A 6 -3.68 -1.07 0.90
CA VAL A 6 -2.46 -0.31 1.17
C VAL A 6 -2.63 0.50 2.45
N GLN A 7 -1.55 0.60 3.22
CA GLN A 7 -1.37 1.57 4.29
C GLN A 7 -0.12 2.40 3.99
N GLY A 8 -0.07 3.61 4.52
CA GLY A 8 1.14 4.42 4.42
C GLY A 8 1.24 5.48 5.49
N SER A 9 2.39 6.14 5.50
CA SER A 9 2.74 7.15 6.51
C SER A 9 1.89 8.42 6.42
N TRP A 10 1.14 8.62 5.33
CA TRP A 10 0.28 9.80 5.12
C TRP A 10 -0.84 9.96 6.17
N ASP A 11 -1.21 8.89 6.88
CA ASP A 11 -2.21 8.92 7.95
C ASP A 11 -1.70 8.28 9.25
N ASN A 12 -0.39 8.26 9.44
CA ASN A 12 0.28 7.55 10.53
C ASN A 12 -0.09 6.06 10.59
N TRP A 13 -0.25 5.41 9.43
CA TRP A 13 -0.57 3.98 9.30
C TRP A 13 -1.92 3.57 9.90
N ASN A 14 -2.83 4.53 10.15
CA ASN A 14 -4.11 4.29 10.82
C ASN A 14 -5.14 3.63 9.90
N SER A 15 -5.16 3.99 8.61
CA SER A 15 -6.21 3.54 7.70
C SER A 15 -5.70 2.56 6.66
N ARG A 16 -6.47 1.48 6.42
CA ARG A 16 -6.26 0.56 5.29
C ARG A 16 -7.15 0.99 4.15
N THR A 17 -6.57 1.25 2.98
CA THR A 17 -7.36 1.57 1.79
C THR A 17 -7.38 0.37 0.85
N PRO A 18 -8.54 -0.23 0.52
CA PRO A 18 -8.61 -1.34 -0.41
C PRO A 18 -8.25 -0.88 -1.83
N LEU A 19 -7.52 -1.72 -2.56
CA LEU A 19 -7.22 -1.49 -3.97
C LEU A 19 -8.39 -1.96 -4.82
N GLN A 20 -8.67 -1.23 -5.89
CA GLN A 20 -9.66 -1.61 -6.88
C GLN A 20 -9.04 -2.60 -7.87
N ARG A 21 -9.73 -3.71 -8.12
CA ARG A 21 -9.31 -4.69 -9.13
C ARG A 21 -9.63 -4.18 -10.52
N SER A 22 -8.62 -4.07 -11.38
CA SER A 22 -8.74 -3.73 -12.80
C SER A 22 -8.16 -4.86 -13.64
N GLY A 23 -9.00 -5.81 -14.06
CA GLY A 23 -8.56 -7.00 -14.80
C GLY A 23 -7.61 -7.89 -13.99
N LYS A 24 -6.32 -7.85 -14.35
CA LYS A 24 -5.23 -8.58 -13.68
C LYS A 24 -4.56 -7.76 -12.57
N ASP A 25 -4.73 -6.44 -12.61
CA ASP A 25 -4.02 -5.51 -11.75
C ASP A 25 -4.90 -5.01 -10.60
N PHE A 26 -4.24 -4.42 -9.60
CA PHE A 26 -4.89 -3.76 -8.46
C PHE A 26 -4.34 -2.35 -8.37
N ALA A 27 -5.23 -1.35 -8.33
CA ALA A 27 -4.84 0.05 -8.38
C ALA A 27 -5.65 0.90 -7.42
N ILE A 28 -5.06 2.04 -7.03
CA ILE A 28 -5.71 3.11 -6.29
C ILE A 28 -5.14 4.45 -6.74
N MET A 29 -5.98 5.47 -6.80
CA MET A 29 -5.56 6.86 -6.95
C MET A 29 -5.75 7.58 -5.62
N LYS A 30 -4.69 8.22 -5.12
CA LYS A 30 -4.72 8.99 -3.88
C LYS A 30 -4.01 10.32 -4.09
N VAL A 31 -4.68 11.42 -3.74
CA VAL A 31 -4.07 12.76 -3.71
C VAL A 31 -3.34 12.90 -2.39
N LEU A 32 -2.04 13.17 -2.45
CA LEU A 32 -1.19 13.41 -1.28
C LEU A 32 -0.50 14.77 -1.41
N PRO A 33 -0.30 15.51 -0.31
CA PRO A 33 0.57 16.68 -0.29
C PRO A 33 2.00 16.35 -0.73
N SER A 34 2.81 17.37 -1.03
CA SER A 34 4.23 17.16 -1.32
C SER A 34 4.96 16.59 -0.10
N GLY A 35 5.68 15.49 -0.28
CA GLY A 35 6.44 14.85 0.80
C GLY A 35 7.00 13.49 0.40
N VAL A 36 7.75 12.89 1.32
CA VAL A 36 8.23 11.51 1.21
C VAL A 36 7.29 10.62 2.03
N TYR A 37 6.73 9.60 1.40
CA TYR A 37 5.80 8.67 2.03
C TYR A 37 6.32 7.25 1.94
N GLN A 38 6.17 6.51 3.03
CA GLN A 38 6.34 5.07 3.06
C GLN A 38 4.97 4.42 2.94
N TYR A 39 4.93 3.25 2.33
CA TYR A 39 3.71 2.46 2.24
C TYR A 39 4.02 0.98 2.26
N ARG A 40 2.99 0.18 2.54
CA ARG A 40 3.05 -1.28 2.48
C ARG A 40 1.75 -1.84 1.94
N PHE A 41 1.86 -2.93 1.20
CA PHE A 41 0.70 -3.70 0.78
C PHE A 41 0.30 -4.70 1.87
N ILE A 42 -0.98 -4.97 1.94
CA ILE A 42 -1.57 -6.01 2.77
C ILE A 42 -2.36 -6.89 1.84
N VAL A 43 -1.83 -8.08 1.58
CA VAL A 43 -2.41 -9.08 0.68
C VAL A 43 -2.95 -10.22 1.54
N ASP A 44 -4.28 -10.40 1.50
CA ASP A 44 -4.99 -11.41 2.28
C ASP A 44 -4.63 -11.38 3.78
N GLY A 45 -4.46 -10.17 4.31
CA GLY A 45 -4.15 -9.92 5.73
C GLY A 45 -2.66 -10.01 6.11
N ARG A 46 -1.77 -10.34 5.17
CA ARG A 46 -0.32 -10.40 5.39
C ARG A 46 0.38 -9.19 4.78
N PHE A 47 1.38 -8.66 5.48
CA PHE A 47 2.21 -7.58 4.93
C PHE A 47 3.02 -8.10 3.75
N SER A 48 3.05 -7.29 2.70
CA SER A 48 3.78 -7.55 1.46
C SER A 48 4.33 -6.22 0.95
N TYR A 49 5.44 -6.29 0.24
CA TYR A 49 6.09 -5.15 -0.38
C TYR A 49 6.39 -5.51 -1.83
N ASP A 50 6.58 -4.48 -2.64
CA ASP A 50 7.04 -4.65 -4.01
C ASP A 50 8.57 -4.84 -3.99
N PRO A 51 9.09 -6.00 -4.43
CA PRO A 51 10.53 -6.24 -4.45
C PRO A 51 11.28 -5.37 -5.46
N GLU A 52 10.60 -4.75 -6.43
CA GLU A 52 11.20 -3.87 -7.43
C GLU A 52 11.34 -2.42 -6.95
N LEU A 53 10.81 -2.11 -5.76
CA LEU A 53 10.85 -0.76 -5.19
C LEU A 53 11.76 -0.67 -3.96
N PRO A 54 12.32 0.53 -3.67
CA PRO A 54 13.09 0.75 -2.45
C PRO A 54 12.25 0.41 -1.22
N TRP A 55 12.75 -0.50 -0.39
CA TRP A 55 12.12 -0.88 0.87
C TRP A 55 13.10 -0.63 2.01
N SER A 56 12.56 -0.28 3.17
CA SER A 56 13.31 -0.21 4.42
C SER A 56 12.71 -1.21 5.39
N LYS A 57 13.56 -1.94 6.11
CA LYS A 57 13.13 -2.69 7.28
C LYS A 57 13.07 -1.71 8.45
N ASP A 58 11.99 -1.73 9.22
CA ASP A 58 12.03 -1.14 10.55
C ASP A 58 12.95 -2.04 11.41
N GLU A 59 13.97 -1.47 12.06
CA GLU A 59 14.88 -2.21 12.96
C GLU A 59 14.15 -2.79 14.19
#